data_AF-A0A1Y0RNT7-F1
#
_entry.id   AF-A0A1Y0RNT7-F1
#
_cell.length_a   1.000
_cell.length_b   1.000
_cell.length_c   1.000
_cell.angle_alpha   90.00
_cell.angle_beta   90.00
_cell.angle_gamma   90.00
#
_symmetry.space_group_name_H-M   'P 1'
#
loop_
_entity.id
_entity.type
_entity.pdbx_description
1 polymer ?
#
loop_
_entity_poly.entity_id
_entity_poly.type
_entity_poly.pdbx_seq_one_letter_code
_entity_poly.pdbx_strand_id
1 'polypeptide(L)'
;MQQLSAFLMSNILTLSLATAATTLMSASSATAGTLSLDFTKLEGLAGGNPAQTGVYRAALSNLGFDISSIAITDSNSAKGGEGGRFSGFDLDAIKISNVLVSNAADIKNLPGLAVFDFTSSGTVFTAGTQRSPVTPAALFGTTNGSINNSVATLQNFDGNSTTDSNAFGFVSLGDGGKVVFNLKNSISTTTPLYLYIGEVGDNGEVASGKITVSDKPLQVPEPTHLAALSLLGIYFAASCRKKTKAA
;
A
#
# COMPACT_ATOMS: atom_id res chain seq x y z
N MET A 1 -46.53 -33.04 28.78
CA MET A 1 -45.20 -33.05 28.13
C MET A 1 -45.13 -31.90 27.11
N GLN A 2 -44.79 -30.68 27.53
CA GLN A 2 -44.52 -29.58 26.55
C GLN A 2 -43.81 -28.35 27.14
N GLN A 3 -43.22 -28.44 28.35
CA GLN A 3 -42.56 -27.28 29.00
C GLN A 3 -41.04 -27.42 29.17
N LEU A 4 -40.42 -28.50 28.69
CA LEU A 4 -38.96 -28.69 28.82
C LEU A 4 -38.12 -28.19 27.62
N SER A 5 -38.72 -27.82 26.48
CA SER A 5 -37.94 -27.44 25.29
C SER A 5 -37.59 -25.95 25.18
N ALA A 6 -38.32 -25.05 25.85
CA ALA A 6 -38.12 -23.60 25.70
C ALA A 6 -36.98 -23.04 26.57
N PHE A 7 -36.70 -23.64 27.73
CA PHE A 7 -35.67 -23.14 28.65
C PHE A 7 -34.24 -23.50 28.21
N LEU A 8 -34.05 -24.56 27.42
CA LEU A 8 -32.72 -24.94 26.94
C LEU A 8 -32.23 -24.04 25.78
N MET A 9 -33.13 -23.56 24.91
CA MET A 9 -32.72 -22.75 23.75
C MET A 9 -32.39 -21.28 24.10
N SER A 10 -32.97 -20.72 25.17
CA SER A 10 -32.71 -19.32 25.55
C SER A 10 -31.30 -19.12 26.13
N ASN A 11 -30.76 -20.12 26.84
CA ASN A 11 -29.46 -20.02 27.50
C ASN A 11 -28.28 -20.34 26.57
N ILE A 12 -28.49 -21.12 25.50
CA ILE A 12 -27.45 -21.41 24.51
C ILE A 12 -27.18 -20.18 23.61
N LEU A 13 -28.23 -19.39 23.31
CA LEU A 13 -28.08 -18.19 22.46
C LEU A 13 -27.39 -17.00 23.16
N THR A 14 -27.47 -16.92 24.49
CA THR A 14 -26.78 -15.88 25.28
C THR A 14 -25.31 -16.23 25.52
N LEU A 15 -24.96 -17.52 25.51
CA LEU A 15 -23.59 -17.97 25.72
C LEU A 15 -22.73 -17.82 24.44
N SER A 16 -23.34 -17.86 23.24
CA SER A 16 -22.63 -17.62 21.98
C SER A 16 -22.32 -16.14 21.68
N LEU A 17 -23.11 -15.19 22.23
CA LEU A 17 -22.90 -13.75 22.02
C LEU A 17 -21.79 -13.16 22.91
N ALA A 18 -21.55 -13.73 24.09
CA ALA A 18 -20.47 -13.29 24.97
C ALA A 18 -19.08 -13.70 24.43
N THR A 19 -18.98 -14.80 23.68
CA THR A 19 -17.74 -15.26 23.04
C THR A 19 -17.39 -14.45 21.79
N ALA A 20 -18.37 -13.88 21.09
CA ALA A 20 -18.14 -13.02 19.93
C ALA A 20 -17.64 -11.61 20.31
N ALA A 21 -18.00 -11.10 21.49
CA ALA A 21 -17.56 -9.78 21.95
C ALA A 21 -16.17 -9.80 22.61
N THR A 22 -15.77 -10.93 23.22
CA THR A 22 -14.48 -11.05 23.93
C THR A 22 -13.32 -11.46 23.04
N THR A 23 -13.57 -11.98 21.84
CA THR A 23 -12.52 -12.28 20.85
C THR A 23 -12.03 -11.04 20.08
N LEU A 24 -12.71 -9.88 20.20
CA LEU A 24 -12.29 -8.63 19.55
C LEU A 24 -11.24 -7.82 20.33
N MET A 25 -10.93 -8.15 21.58
CA MET A 25 -10.07 -7.31 22.45
C MET A 25 -8.69 -7.90 22.74
N SER A 26 -8.34 -9.05 22.15
CA SER A 26 -7.04 -9.69 22.33
C SER A 26 -6.15 -9.60 21.08
N ALA A 27 -6.32 -8.54 20.27
CA ALA A 27 -5.28 -8.17 19.31
C ALA A 27 -4.15 -7.52 20.09
N SER A 28 -3.24 -8.33 20.62
CA SER A 28 -1.94 -7.86 21.11
C SER A 28 -1.28 -7.09 19.96
N SER A 29 -1.22 -5.76 20.06
CA SER A 29 -0.44 -4.92 19.16
C SER A 29 1.04 -5.25 19.36
N ALA A 30 1.51 -6.34 18.74
CA ALA A 30 2.95 -6.53 18.60
C ALA A 30 3.47 -5.30 17.84
N THR A 31 4.53 -4.67 18.34
CA THR A 31 5.20 -3.60 17.60
C THR A 31 5.69 -4.19 16.28
N ALA A 32 5.47 -3.50 15.17
CA ALA A 32 6.02 -3.93 13.89
C ALA A 32 7.53 -3.65 13.90
N GLY A 33 8.34 -4.63 13.50
CA GLY A 33 9.73 -4.35 13.13
C GLY A 33 9.72 -3.44 11.91
N THR A 34 10.26 -2.22 12.02
CA THR A 34 10.38 -1.30 10.90
C THR A 34 11.82 -0.86 10.72
N LEU A 35 12.26 -0.79 9.46
CA LEU A 35 13.60 -0.35 9.11
C LEU A 35 13.54 0.61 7.92
N SER A 36 14.20 1.76 8.06
CA SER A 36 14.48 2.67 6.94
C SER A 36 15.60 2.10 6.08
N LEU A 37 15.43 2.15 4.77
CA LEU A 37 16.40 1.67 3.80
C LEU A 37 17.23 2.81 3.21
N ASP A 38 18.52 2.56 3.05
CA ASP A 38 19.40 3.41 2.26
C ASP A 38 19.38 2.98 0.79
N PHE A 39 19.14 3.94 -0.10
CA PHE A 39 19.09 3.71 -1.53
C PHE A 39 20.36 4.21 -2.22
N THR A 40 20.86 3.39 -3.12
CA THR A 40 21.90 3.74 -4.09
C THR A 40 21.24 4.01 -5.42
N LYS A 41 21.40 5.22 -5.97
CA LYS A 41 21.04 5.51 -7.36
C LYS A 41 21.96 4.74 -8.29
N LEU A 42 21.39 4.03 -9.25
CA LEU A 42 22.15 3.30 -10.27
C LEU A 42 22.58 4.25 -11.38
N GLU A 43 23.67 3.91 -12.07
CA GLU A 43 24.11 4.66 -13.24
C GLU A 43 23.17 4.40 -14.44
N GLY A 44 22.96 5.42 -15.26
CA GLY A 44 22.08 5.35 -16.44
C GLY A 44 20.61 5.65 -16.14
N LEU A 45 19.76 5.45 -17.13
CA LEU A 45 18.31 5.65 -17.06
C LEU A 45 17.56 4.43 -17.62
N ALA A 46 16.33 4.25 -17.17
CA ALA A 46 15.36 3.26 -17.64
C ALA A 46 14.06 3.96 -18.10
N GLY A 47 12.98 3.22 -18.30
CA GLY A 47 11.67 3.79 -18.63
C GLY A 47 11.35 3.77 -20.12
N GLY A 48 10.52 4.72 -20.55
CA GLY A 48 10.00 4.86 -21.91
C GLY A 48 11.06 5.16 -22.98
N ASN A 49 10.62 5.77 -24.08
CA ASN A 49 11.49 6.15 -25.20
C ASN A 49 11.32 7.63 -25.53
N PRO A 50 12.23 8.52 -25.09
CA PRO A 50 13.53 8.22 -24.47
C PRO A 50 13.44 7.73 -23.02
N ALA A 51 14.48 7.03 -22.57
CA ALA A 51 14.61 6.58 -21.18
C ALA A 51 14.84 7.79 -20.26
N GLN A 52 13.96 7.98 -19.28
CA GLN A 52 13.97 9.12 -18.36
C GLN A 52 13.75 8.72 -16.89
N THR A 53 13.65 7.42 -16.59
CA THR A 53 13.48 6.95 -15.21
C THR A 53 14.83 6.75 -14.53
N GLY A 54 15.07 7.45 -13.43
CA GLY A 54 16.17 7.16 -12.50
C GLY A 54 15.84 5.91 -11.67
N VAL A 55 16.78 4.95 -11.59
CA VAL A 55 16.57 3.71 -10.83
C VAL A 55 17.37 3.74 -9.54
N TYR A 56 16.70 3.43 -8.43
CA TYR A 56 17.31 3.36 -7.11
C TYR A 56 17.20 1.94 -6.55
N ARG A 57 18.29 1.47 -5.92
CA ARG A 57 18.38 0.14 -5.32
C ARG A 57 18.66 0.20 -3.83
N ALA A 58 17.98 -0.64 -3.05
CA ALA A 58 18.32 -0.93 -1.66
C ALA A 58 18.55 -2.44 -1.45
N ALA A 59 19.42 -2.79 -0.51
CA ALA A 59 19.58 -4.17 -0.06
C ALA A 59 18.50 -4.51 0.99
N LEU A 60 17.89 -5.68 0.85
CA LEU A 60 16.86 -6.19 1.76
C LEU A 60 17.32 -7.45 2.52
N SER A 61 18.61 -7.80 2.45
CA SER A 61 19.12 -9.01 3.09
C SER A 61 19.53 -8.76 4.54
N ASN A 62 19.39 -9.79 5.37
CA ASN A 62 19.80 -9.81 6.77
C ASN A 62 19.14 -8.73 7.64
N LEU A 63 17.86 -8.42 7.40
CA LEU A 63 17.13 -7.42 8.20
C LEU A 63 16.76 -7.92 9.61
N GLY A 64 16.87 -9.23 9.86
CA GLY A 64 16.48 -9.87 11.12
C GLY A 64 14.99 -10.22 11.20
N PHE A 65 14.22 -9.92 10.15
CA PHE A 65 12.82 -10.28 10.01
C PHE A 65 12.44 -10.45 8.53
N ASP A 66 11.32 -11.13 8.29
CA ASP A 66 10.73 -11.27 6.96
C ASP A 66 9.85 -10.06 6.64
N ILE A 67 9.88 -9.57 5.40
CA ILE A 67 9.17 -8.35 5.01
C ILE A 67 7.74 -8.70 4.60
N SER A 68 6.75 -7.94 5.08
CA SER A 68 5.33 -8.07 4.74
C SER A 68 4.73 -6.80 4.12
N SER A 69 5.34 -5.63 4.33
CA SER A 69 4.96 -4.40 3.63
C SER A 69 6.15 -3.46 3.41
N ILE A 70 5.99 -2.56 2.43
CA ILE A 70 6.97 -1.53 2.07
C ILE A 70 6.24 -0.21 1.92
N ALA A 71 6.67 0.82 2.63
CA ALA A 71 6.18 2.17 2.46
C ALA A 71 7.21 3.01 1.72
N ILE A 72 6.75 3.85 0.79
CA ILE A 72 7.53 4.89 0.11
C ILE A 72 6.89 6.22 0.46
N THR A 73 7.68 7.14 1.01
CA THR A 73 7.22 8.47 1.40
C THR A 73 8.00 9.54 0.65
N ASP A 74 7.28 10.51 0.12
CA ASP A 74 7.82 11.70 -0.52
C ASP A 74 8.73 12.49 0.45
N SER A 75 9.77 13.12 -0.10
CA SER A 75 10.78 13.86 0.66
C SER A 75 10.24 15.08 1.41
N ASN A 76 9.07 15.58 1.01
CA ASN A 76 8.48 16.85 1.40
C ASN A 76 9.48 18.02 1.29
N SER A 77 10.49 17.86 0.42
CA SER A 77 11.55 18.84 0.24
C SER A 77 11.14 19.96 -0.70
N ALA A 78 9.98 19.82 -1.36
CA ALA A 78 9.49 20.67 -2.44
C ALA A 78 10.50 20.80 -3.60
N LYS A 79 11.32 19.76 -3.82
CA LYS A 79 12.30 19.64 -4.91
C LYS A 79 11.99 18.42 -5.75
N GLY A 80 12.26 18.53 -7.04
CA GLY A 80 11.85 17.54 -8.03
C GLY A 80 10.34 17.50 -8.23
N GLY A 81 9.92 16.75 -9.25
CA GLY A 81 8.57 16.81 -9.81
C GLY A 81 8.21 18.17 -10.41
N GLU A 82 7.10 18.21 -11.13
CA GLU A 82 6.55 19.43 -11.72
C GLU A 82 5.40 20.01 -10.88
N GLY A 83 5.05 21.27 -11.11
CA GLY A 83 3.91 21.88 -10.45
C GLY A 83 2.59 21.17 -10.74
N GLY A 84 1.59 21.35 -9.87
CA GLY A 84 0.24 20.81 -10.05
C GLY A 84 0.15 19.32 -9.79
N ARG A 85 -0.47 18.58 -10.71
CA ARG A 85 -0.72 17.13 -10.54
C ARG A 85 0.55 16.27 -10.53
N PHE A 86 1.70 16.81 -10.92
CA PHE A 86 2.98 16.10 -11.03
C PHE A 86 3.94 16.41 -9.87
N SER A 87 3.41 16.88 -8.75
CA SER A 87 4.23 17.30 -7.62
C SER A 87 4.74 16.14 -6.79
N GLY A 88 5.89 16.34 -6.16
CA GLY A 88 6.58 15.34 -5.35
C GLY A 88 7.13 14.20 -6.19
N PHE A 89 7.41 13.09 -5.52
CA PHE A 89 8.10 11.95 -6.10
C PHE A 89 7.19 11.23 -7.11
N ASP A 90 7.66 11.12 -8.36
CA ASP A 90 6.98 10.44 -9.45
C ASP A 90 7.40 8.97 -9.52
N LEU A 91 6.70 8.11 -8.77
CA LEU A 91 7.01 6.68 -8.67
C LEU A 91 6.61 5.95 -9.96
N ASP A 92 7.61 5.54 -10.75
CA ASP A 92 7.47 4.73 -11.97
C ASP A 92 7.13 3.28 -11.63
N ALA A 93 7.98 2.69 -10.77
CA ALA A 93 8.00 1.24 -10.60
C ALA A 93 8.49 0.84 -9.22
N ILE A 94 8.08 -0.34 -8.78
CA ILE A 94 8.62 -1.04 -7.61
C ILE A 94 8.80 -2.52 -7.92
N LYS A 95 10.00 -3.05 -7.67
CA LYS A 95 10.35 -4.43 -7.99
C LYS A 95 11.31 -5.01 -6.94
N ILE A 96 11.09 -6.26 -6.56
CA ILE A 96 12.02 -7.01 -5.72
C ILE A 96 12.66 -8.12 -6.55
N SER A 97 13.96 -8.33 -6.41
CA SER A 97 14.69 -9.39 -7.10
C SER A 97 15.78 -9.98 -6.22
N ASN A 98 16.13 -11.25 -6.48
CA ASN A 98 17.32 -11.90 -5.93
C ASN A 98 18.57 -11.63 -6.79
N VAL A 99 18.43 -10.93 -7.91
CA VAL A 99 19.53 -10.58 -8.82
C VAL A 99 19.97 -9.14 -8.55
N LEU A 100 21.27 -8.96 -8.42
CA LEU A 100 21.89 -7.65 -8.27
C LEU A 100 22.19 -7.05 -9.65
N VAL A 101 21.69 -5.85 -9.91
CA VAL A 101 22.12 -5.02 -11.04
C VAL A 101 22.71 -3.70 -10.54
N SER A 102 23.66 -3.17 -11.31
CA SER A 102 24.38 -1.92 -11.01
C SER A 102 24.07 -0.79 -11.99
N ASN A 103 23.44 -1.09 -13.13
CA ASN A 103 23.04 -0.10 -14.13
C ASN A 103 21.51 -0.08 -14.27
N ALA A 104 20.94 1.11 -14.40
CA ALA A 104 19.49 1.31 -14.58
C ALA A 104 18.97 0.63 -15.85
N ALA A 105 19.75 0.62 -16.95
CA ALA A 105 19.33 0.04 -18.22
C ALA A 105 19.09 -1.47 -18.15
N ASP A 106 19.68 -2.16 -17.17
CA ASP A 106 19.51 -3.59 -16.97
C ASP A 106 18.15 -3.96 -16.35
N ILE A 107 17.43 -2.97 -15.79
CA ILE A 107 16.17 -3.20 -15.08
C ILE A 107 15.08 -3.80 -15.98
N LYS A 108 15.15 -3.53 -17.30
CA LYS A 108 14.24 -4.06 -18.31
C LYS A 108 14.24 -5.58 -18.39
N ASN A 109 15.40 -6.20 -18.09
CA ASN A 109 15.61 -7.64 -18.15
C ASN A 109 15.66 -8.28 -16.75
N LEU A 110 15.59 -7.47 -15.69
CA LEU A 110 15.68 -7.96 -14.32
C LEU A 110 14.43 -8.80 -13.97
N PRO A 111 14.59 -10.10 -13.65
CA PRO A 111 13.47 -10.91 -13.18
C PRO A 111 13.00 -10.39 -11.81
N GLY A 112 11.71 -10.06 -11.72
CA GLY A 112 11.07 -9.63 -10.48
C GLY A 112 10.34 -10.77 -9.77
N LEU A 113 10.32 -10.74 -8.45
CA LEU A 113 9.43 -11.57 -7.64
C LEU A 113 8.01 -10.99 -7.71
N ALA A 114 7.01 -11.86 -7.94
CA ALA A 114 5.60 -11.47 -8.04
C ALA A 114 4.92 -11.29 -6.67
N VAL A 115 5.53 -10.51 -5.78
CA VAL A 115 5.20 -10.46 -4.34
C VAL A 115 4.28 -9.31 -3.96
N PHE A 116 4.24 -8.21 -4.72
CA PHE A 116 3.39 -7.06 -4.41
C PHE A 116 1.91 -7.34 -4.69
N ASP A 117 1.05 -6.85 -3.80
CA ASP A 117 -0.40 -6.77 -4.01
C ASP A 117 -0.80 -5.36 -4.49
N PHE A 118 -0.94 -5.21 -5.80
CA PHE A 118 -1.36 -3.95 -6.42
C PHE A 118 -2.87 -3.70 -6.39
N THR A 119 -3.66 -4.54 -5.71
CA THR A 119 -5.09 -4.26 -5.52
C THR A 119 -5.30 -3.04 -4.61
N SER A 120 -6.51 -2.48 -4.61
CA SER A 120 -6.86 -1.34 -3.74
C SER A 120 -6.76 -1.64 -2.24
N SER A 121 -6.83 -2.91 -1.83
CA SER A 121 -6.60 -3.35 -0.45
C SER A 121 -5.12 -3.60 -0.14
N GLY A 122 -4.34 -3.99 -1.14
CA GLY A 122 -2.90 -4.23 -1.02
C GLY A 122 -2.06 -2.96 -1.13
N THR A 123 -2.58 -1.91 -1.76
CA THR A 123 -1.87 -0.66 -2.00
C THR A 123 -2.63 0.52 -1.38
N VAL A 124 -2.04 1.14 -0.36
CA VAL A 124 -2.63 2.26 0.37
C VAL A 124 -1.93 3.55 -0.01
N PHE A 125 -2.68 4.46 -0.62
CA PHE A 125 -2.17 5.76 -1.05
C PHE A 125 -2.69 6.88 -0.14
N THR A 126 -1.77 7.69 0.36
CA THR A 126 -2.05 8.95 1.05
C THR A 126 -1.47 10.07 0.20
N ALA A 127 -2.34 10.81 -0.47
CA ALA A 127 -1.94 11.93 -1.31
C ALA A 127 -1.21 13.01 -0.49
N GLY A 128 -0.10 13.49 -1.04
CA GLY A 128 0.57 14.70 -0.59
C GLY A 128 -0.07 15.96 -1.16
N THR A 129 0.66 17.08 -1.05
CA THR A 129 0.21 18.39 -1.52
C THR A 129 0.68 18.65 -2.94
N GLN A 130 -0.19 19.22 -3.79
CA GLN A 130 0.23 19.75 -5.08
C GLN A 130 1.00 21.07 -4.89
N ARG A 131 2.12 21.20 -5.59
CA ARG A 131 2.87 22.44 -5.67
C ARG A 131 2.23 23.39 -6.68
N SER A 132 2.47 24.68 -6.54
CA SER A 132 1.97 25.66 -7.51
C SER A 132 2.55 25.44 -8.92
N PRO A 133 1.76 25.63 -10.00
CA PRO A 133 0.34 25.97 -9.96
C PRO A 133 -0.54 24.75 -9.61
N VAL A 134 -1.34 24.87 -8.54
CA VAL A 134 -2.27 23.81 -8.15
C VAL A 134 -3.33 23.64 -9.23
N THR A 135 -3.61 22.39 -9.61
CA THR A 135 -4.63 22.08 -10.61
C THR A 135 -5.87 21.48 -9.95
N PRO A 136 -7.06 21.60 -10.56
CA PRO A 136 -8.26 20.93 -10.04
C PRO A 136 -8.21 19.40 -10.14
N ALA A 137 -7.31 18.85 -10.98
CA ALA A 137 -7.13 17.42 -11.13
C ALA A 137 -6.47 16.81 -9.90
N ALA A 138 -6.72 15.53 -9.63
CA ALA A 138 -5.94 14.77 -8.65
C ALA A 138 -4.49 14.60 -9.10
N LEU A 139 -3.62 14.15 -8.19
CA LEU A 139 -2.24 13.77 -8.52
C LEU A 139 -2.21 12.76 -9.67
N PHE A 140 -1.19 12.85 -10.53
CA PHE A 140 -1.05 11.97 -11.68
C PHE A 140 -0.99 10.50 -11.25
N GLY A 141 -1.54 9.60 -12.08
CA GLY A 141 -1.60 8.18 -11.75
C GLY A 141 -2.65 7.80 -10.69
N THR A 142 -3.51 8.73 -10.26
CA THR A 142 -4.55 8.45 -9.26
C THR A 142 -5.97 8.60 -9.82
N THR A 143 -6.93 7.90 -9.22
CA THR A 143 -8.37 8.06 -9.48
C THR A 143 -9.13 7.79 -8.18
N ASN A 144 -10.04 8.70 -7.81
CA ASN A 144 -10.83 8.60 -6.57
C ASN A 144 -9.98 8.38 -5.30
N GLY A 145 -8.82 9.05 -5.22
CA GLY A 145 -7.92 8.97 -4.06
C GLY A 145 -7.13 7.66 -3.94
N SER A 146 -7.16 6.81 -4.96
CA SER A 146 -6.36 5.58 -5.03
C SER A 146 -5.46 5.57 -6.26
N ILE A 147 -4.42 4.74 -6.24
CA ILE A 147 -3.57 4.51 -7.43
C ILE A 147 -4.40 3.86 -8.53
N ASN A 148 -4.34 4.44 -9.73
CA ASN A 148 -4.96 3.90 -10.92
C ASN A 148 -3.92 3.09 -11.71
N ASN A 149 -3.92 1.76 -11.50
CA ASN A 149 -2.99 0.85 -12.17
C ASN A 149 -3.17 0.74 -13.69
N SER A 150 -4.22 1.35 -14.28
CA SER A 150 -4.33 1.46 -15.74
C SER A 150 -3.50 2.62 -16.31
N VAL A 151 -3.00 3.51 -15.45
CA VAL A 151 -2.16 4.66 -15.81
C VAL A 151 -0.77 4.53 -15.18
N ALA A 152 -0.73 4.21 -13.88
CA ALA A 152 0.49 3.96 -13.13
C ALA A 152 0.84 2.47 -13.17
N THR A 153 1.64 2.04 -14.13
CA THR A 153 2.01 0.64 -14.37
C THR A 153 3.18 0.21 -13.48
N LEU A 154 3.01 0.32 -12.15
CA LEU A 154 4.07 0.19 -11.13
C LEU A 154 4.87 -1.13 -11.09
N GLN A 155 4.48 -2.11 -11.91
CA GLN A 155 5.21 -3.37 -12.11
C GLN A 155 6.35 -3.24 -13.13
N ASN A 156 6.30 -2.19 -13.96
CA ASN A 156 7.17 -1.98 -15.10
C ASN A 156 7.88 -0.64 -14.94
N PHE A 157 9.13 -0.59 -15.39
CA PHE A 157 9.86 0.67 -15.54
C PHE A 157 9.57 1.19 -16.94
N ASP A 158 8.43 1.85 -17.12
CA ASP A 158 7.89 2.29 -18.41
C ASP A 158 7.39 3.75 -18.42
N GLY A 159 7.76 4.51 -17.39
CA GLY A 159 7.44 5.92 -17.23
C GLY A 159 7.82 6.78 -18.45
N ASN A 160 6.86 7.61 -18.87
CA ASN A 160 7.05 8.65 -19.88
C ASN A 160 7.05 10.02 -19.20
N SER A 161 8.23 10.63 -19.06
CA SER A 161 8.45 11.87 -18.30
C SER A 161 8.02 13.12 -19.07
N THR A 162 6.71 13.30 -19.20
CA THR A 162 6.08 14.49 -19.77
C THR A 162 4.96 14.98 -18.85
N THR A 163 4.55 16.24 -19.01
CA THR A 163 3.44 16.85 -18.26
C THR A 163 2.16 17.01 -19.10
N ASP A 164 2.20 16.57 -20.37
CA ASP A 164 1.06 16.63 -21.29
C ASP A 164 0.18 15.36 -21.22
N SER A 165 -0.73 15.21 -22.18
CA SER A 165 -1.63 14.05 -22.27
C SER A 165 -0.92 12.72 -22.55
N ASN A 166 0.37 12.74 -22.91
CA ASN A 166 1.15 11.53 -23.18
C ASN A 166 1.85 10.99 -21.91
N ALA A 167 1.71 11.67 -20.77
CA ALA A 167 2.24 11.19 -19.49
C ALA A 167 1.64 9.82 -19.16
N PHE A 168 2.49 8.87 -18.77
CA PHE A 168 2.11 7.47 -18.54
C PHE A 168 3.14 6.77 -17.66
N GLY A 169 2.74 5.72 -16.94
CA GLY A 169 3.64 4.76 -16.30
C GLY A 169 3.83 4.96 -14.80
N PHE A 170 3.54 6.16 -14.28
CA PHE A 170 3.88 6.52 -12.91
C PHE A 170 2.72 7.09 -12.09
N VAL A 171 2.94 7.22 -10.79
CA VAL A 171 2.09 7.97 -9.86
C VAL A 171 2.88 9.07 -9.18
N SER A 172 2.33 10.28 -9.13
CA SER A 172 2.89 11.37 -8.35
C SER A 172 2.41 11.28 -6.91
N LEU A 173 3.33 11.29 -5.94
CA LEU A 173 2.95 11.20 -4.53
C LEU A 173 2.42 12.52 -3.97
N GLY A 174 2.80 13.66 -4.55
CA GLY A 174 2.59 14.98 -3.94
C GLY A 174 3.61 15.24 -2.83
N ASP A 175 3.86 16.52 -2.54
CA ASP A 175 4.78 16.92 -1.46
C ASP A 175 4.26 16.36 -0.12
N GLY A 176 5.05 15.50 0.53
CA GLY A 176 4.73 14.79 1.78
C GLY A 176 3.80 13.58 1.63
N GLY A 177 3.49 13.17 0.39
CA GLY A 177 2.66 12.00 0.11
C GLY A 177 3.33 10.67 0.45
N LYS A 178 2.53 9.61 0.45
CA LYS A 178 2.96 8.27 0.82
C LYS A 178 2.18 7.20 0.08
N VAL A 179 2.87 6.12 -0.27
CA VAL A 179 2.26 4.87 -0.70
C VAL A 179 2.79 3.72 0.15
N VAL A 180 1.92 2.78 0.51
CA VAL A 180 2.29 1.53 1.18
C VAL A 180 1.84 0.36 0.33
N PHE A 181 2.77 -0.55 0.04
CA PHE A 181 2.54 -1.79 -0.67
C PHE A 181 2.61 -2.96 0.32
N ASN A 182 1.50 -3.66 0.48
CA ASN A 182 1.48 -4.96 1.12
C ASN A 182 2.01 -6.02 0.16
N LEU A 183 2.69 -7.02 0.73
CA LEU A 183 3.08 -8.21 -0.01
C LEU A 183 1.99 -9.28 0.13
N LYS A 184 1.77 -10.04 -0.94
CA LYS A 184 0.85 -11.19 -0.96
C LYS A 184 1.20 -12.23 0.10
N ASN A 185 2.51 -12.42 0.32
CA ASN A 185 3.09 -13.25 1.35
C ASN A 185 4.37 -12.58 1.85
N SER A 186 4.72 -12.81 3.12
CA SER A 186 5.99 -12.34 3.65
C SER A 186 7.17 -12.94 2.87
N ILE A 187 8.23 -12.17 2.68
CA ILE A 187 9.44 -12.59 1.97
C ILE A 187 10.62 -12.70 2.93
N SER A 188 11.36 -13.79 2.84
CA SER A 188 12.52 -14.00 3.70
C SER A 188 13.69 -13.12 3.30
N THR A 189 14.35 -12.54 4.30
CA THR A 189 15.54 -11.70 4.13
C THR A 189 16.85 -12.47 4.33
N THR A 190 16.79 -13.80 4.46
CA THR A 190 17.95 -14.67 4.74
C THR A 190 18.86 -14.92 3.52
N THR A 191 18.39 -14.59 2.31
CA THR A 191 19.16 -14.70 1.05
C THR A 191 19.34 -13.33 0.39
N PRO A 192 20.26 -13.18 -0.58
CA PRO A 192 20.38 -11.96 -1.38
C PRO A 192 19.03 -11.51 -1.95
N LEU A 193 18.66 -10.27 -1.64
CA LEU A 193 17.38 -9.68 -1.95
C LEU A 193 17.56 -8.16 -2.11
N TYR A 194 16.99 -7.60 -3.17
CA TYR A 194 17.17 -6.21 -3.54
C TYR A 194 15.83 -5.59 -3.93
N LEU A 195 15.57 -4.39 -3.41
CA LEU A 195 14.46 -3.54 -3.80
C LEU A 195 14.93 -2.55 -4.85
N TYR A 196 14.20 -2.45 -5.94
CA TYR A 196 14.40 -1.47 -7.01
C TYR A 196 13.15 -0.61 -7.11
N ILE A 197 13.35 0.71 -7.20
CA ILE A 197 12.29 1.66 -7.50
C ILE A 197 12.71 2.59 -8.62
N GLY A 198 11.73 3.11 -9.35
CA GLY A 198 11.94 4.11 -10.40
C GLY A 198 11.35 5.46 -10.01
N GLU A 199 12.10 6.53 -10.28
CA GLU A 199 11.61 7.92 -10.27
C GLU A 199 11.60 8.45 -11.70
N VAL A 200 10.45 8.94 -12.16
CA VAL A 200 10.32 9.46 -13.53
C VAL A 200 10.89 10.86 -13.64
N GLY A 201 11.76 11.07 -14.62
CA GLY A 201 12.36 12.36 -14.95
C GLY A 201 13.76 12.54 -14.37
N ASP A 202 14.12 11.80 -13.32
CA ASP A 202 15.41 11.87 -12.63
C ASP A 202 15.79 13.30 -12.25
N ASN A 203 14.79 14.09 -11.87
CA ASN A 203 14.84 15.55 -11.79
C ASN A 203 15.42 16.08 -10.47
N GLY A 204 16.11 15.24 -9.72
CA GLY A 204 16.77 15.58 -8.47
C GLY A 204 15.97 15.29 -7.20
N GLU A 205 14.75 14.75 -7.30
CA GLU A 205 14.13 14.11 -6.14
C GLU A 205 14.77 12.74 -5.89
N VAL A 206 15.22 12.53 -4.64
CA VAL A 206 15.91 11.32 -4.24
C VAL A 206 15.09 10.53 -3.23
N ALA A 207 15.07 9.21 -3.39
CA ALA A 207 14.50 8.26 -2.44
C ALA A 207 15.35 8.13 -1.15
N SER A 208 15.60 9.25 -0.48
CA SER A 208 16.45 9.34 0.71
C SER A 208 15.73 8.78 1.95
N GLY A 209 16.03 7.54 2.38
CA GLY A 209 15.69 6.99 3.71
C GLY A 209 14.19 6.88 4.09
N LYS A 210 13.31 7.44 3.27
CA LYS A 210 11.86 7.54 3.47
C LYS A 210 11.10 6.30 3.00
N ILE A 211 11.86 5.26 2.70
CA ILE A 211 11.33 3.97 2.36
C ILE A 211 11.54 3.06 3.56
N THR A 212 10.44 2.58 4.12
CA THR A 212 10.46 1.70 5.29
C THR A 212 9.90 0.35 4.92
N VAL A 213 10.52 -0.70 5.44
CA VAL A 213 10.00 -2.07 5.35
C VAL A 213 9.45 -2.49 6.70
N SER A 214 8.44 -3.36 6.71
CA SER A 214 7.83 -3.86 7.92
C SER A 214 7.56 -5.35 7.87
N ASP A 215 7.66 -6.04 9.01
CA ASP A 215 7.24 -7.42 9.21
C ASP A 215 5.73 -7.63 9.23
N LYS A 216 4.94 -6.55 9.19
CA LYS A 216 3.47 -6.60 9.18
C LYS A 216 2.88 -5.97 7.93
N PRO A 217 1.79 -6.55 7.38
CA PRO A 217 0.99 -5.84 6.40
C PRO A 217 0.33 -4.63 7.07
N LEU A 218 0.20 -3.54 6.32
CA LEU A 218 -0.65 -2.44 6.71
C LEU A 218 -2.11 -2.90 6.67
N GLN A 219 -2.75 -2.92 7.82
CA GLN A 219 -4.18 -3.21 7.90
C GLN A 219 -4.96 -1.99 7.42
N VAL A 220 -5.63 -2.12 6.27
CA VAL A 220 -6.66 -1.18 5.85
C VAL A 220 -7.92 -1.54 6.62
N PRO A 221 -8.49 -0.65 7.45
CA PRO A 221 -9.76 -0.93 8.10
C PRO A 221 -10.81 -1.23 7.02
N GLU A 222 -11.44 -2.41 7.11
CA GLU A 222 -12.57 -2.73 6.25
C GLU A 222 -13.62 -1.63 6.37
N PRO A 223 -14.29 -1.23 5.27
CA PRO A 223 -15.35 -0.24 5.32
C PRO A 223 -16.35 -0.62 6.41
N THR A 224 -16.62 0.31 7.33
CA THR A 224 -17.39 0.13 8.57
C THR A 224 -18.82 -0.42 8.36
N HIS A 225 -19.26 -0.54 7.10
CA HIS A 225 -20.55 -1.09 6.70
C HIS A 225 -20.77 -2.53 7.18
N LEU A 226 -19.74 -3.39 7.24
CA LEU A 226 -19.88 -4.77 7.75
C LEU A 226 -20.18 -4.80 9.27
N ALA A 227 -19.56 -3.90 10.03
CA ALA A 227 -19.86 -3.72 11.45
C ALA A 227 -21.25 -3.08 11.66
N ALA A 228 -21.69 -2.20 10.76
CA ALA A 228 -23.03 -1.61 10.81
C ALA A 228 -24.12 -2.66 10.50
N LEU A 229 -23.89 -3.56 9.55
CA LEU A 229 -24.81 -4.67 9.22
C LEU A 229 -24.95 -5.66 10.39
N SER A 230 -23.86 -5.97 11.08
CA SER A 230 -23.92 -6.86 12.25
C SER A 230 -24.70 -6.23 13.41
N LEU A 231 -24.52 -4.92 13.66
CA LEU A 231 -25.31 -4.17 14.65
C LEU A 231 -26.79 -4.07 14.27
N LEU A 232 -27.10 -3.90 12.98
CA LEU A 232 -28.49 -3.88 12.49
C LEU A 232 -29.16 -5.25 12.67
N GLY A 233 -28.43 -6.34 12.39
CA GLY A 233 -28.89 -7.71 12.64
C GLY A 233 -29.17 -7.98 14.12
N ILE A 234 -28.31 -7.50 15.02
CA ILE A 234 -28.50 -7.58 16.48
C ILE A 234 -29.75 -6.78 16.91
N TYR A 235 -29.97 -5.58 16.36
CA TYR A 235 -31.15 -4.77 16.64
C TYR A 235 -32.46 -5.44 16.19
N PHE A 236 -32.48 -6.03 14.99
CA PHE A 236 -33.64 -6.78 14.49
C PHE A 236 -33.94 -8.03 15.35
N ALA A 237 -32.92 -8.77 15.75
CA ALA A 237 -33.09 -9.93 16.64
C ALA A 237 -33.61 -9.53 18.03
N ALA A 238 -33.11 -8.42 18.60
CA ALA A 238 -33.55 -7.91 19.90
C ALA A 238 -34.99 -7.37 19.87
N SER A 239 -35.39 -6.70 18.79
CA SER A 239 -36.75 -6.16 18.63
C SER A 239 -37.79 -7.27 18.42
N CYS A 240 -37.45 -8.36 17.73
CA CYS A 240 -38.34 -9.53 17.58
C CYS A 240 -38.60 -10.24 18.92
N ARG A 241 -37.60 -10.31 19.82
CA ARG A 241 -37.75 -10.88 21.18
C ARG A 241 -38.67 -10.07 22.09
N LYS A 242 -38.78 -8.74 21.90
CA LYS A 242 -39.69 -7.91 22.70
C LYS A 242 -41.15 -8.14 22.33
N LYS A 243 -41.46 -8.42 21.06
CA LYS A 243 -42.83 -8.68 20.61
C LYS A 243 -43.40 -10.02 21.09
N THR A 244 -42.56 -11.02 21.31
CA THR A 244 -42.98 -12.35 21.79
C THR A 244 -43.22 -12.44 23.30
N LYS A 245 -42.83 -11.42 24.09
CA LYS A 245 -43.12 -11.33 25.53
C LYS A 245 -44.41 -10.55 25.86
N ALA A 246 -45.08 -10.00 24.85
CA ALA A 246 -46.28 -9.17 25.02
C ALA A 246 -47.58 -9.90 24.64
N ALA A 247 -47.59 -11.24 24.66
CA ALA A 247 -48.77 -12.08 24.46
C ALA A 247 -48.92 -13.06 25.63
#